data_AF-A0A7X3U0U3-F1
#
_entry.id   AF-A0A7X3U0U3-F1
#
_cell.length_a   1.000
_cell.length_b   1.000
_cell.length_c   1.000
_cell.angle_alpha   90.00
_cell.angle_beta   90.00
_cell.angle_gamma   90.00
#
_symmetry.space_group_name_H-M   'P 1'
#
loop_
_entity.id
_entity.type
_entity.pdbx_description
1 polymer ?
#
loop_
_entity_poly.entity_id
_entity_poly.type
_entity_poly.pdbx_seq_one_letter_code
_entity_poly.pdbx_strand_id
1 'polypeptide(L)'
;LHATVGGSLSQNALFWGSGRHGCAADSVVGFEIVLADGRVLRTGAAARTGATPFFRHYGPDLTGLFTCDAGALGIKATATLKLVPAAEARAGVSMTFADHRGLFHAMSEVSRHGLAEACFGFDPTLQAQRMKRESLARDVKTLGQTVAAQDGVLDKLRTGARVATAGRRFLPEERYSAHFMIEERMRAAAADAAARIRRIGRDAGGNEVENTIPTVTRAHPFGPLNSMIGPSGERWLPVHGLVPHSRATAAYEAILALFERNGPACAEHGIMHGALFTYADTDCFVIEPVFYWPDRLNALHRRTVEAQVLRRTNDYPDNAAARTEVMRLRDEIIETLHAFGAVHLQIGRLYPFARDLAEPPRDVLRALKRELDPEGRVNPGALGL
;
A
#
# COMPACT_ATOMS: atom_id res chain seq x y z
N LEU A 1 -0.83 -16.93 -3.38
CA LEU A 1 -1.97 -16.04 -3.68
C LEU A 1 -1.37 -14.77 -4.23
N HIS A 2 -1.78 -14.29 -5.40
CA HIS A 2 -1.27 -13.04 -5.98
C HIS A 2 -2.45 -12.13 -6.32
N ALA A 3 -2.20 -10.82 -6.40
CA ALA A 3 -3.19 -9.90 -6.95
C ALA A 3 -3.49 -10.27 -8.41
N THR A 4 -4.74 -10.09 -8.81
CA THR A 4 -5.21 -10.24 -10.20
C THR A 4 -5.81 -8.93 -10.66
N VAL A 5 -5.93 -8.72 -11.97
CA VAL A 5 -6.53 -7.51 -12.53
C VAL A 5 -7.95 -7.27 -11.97
N GLY A 6 -8.80 -8.30 -12.00
CA GLY A 6 -10.16 -8.21 -11.46
C GLY A 6 -10.20 -7.94 -9.96
N GLY A 7 -9.30 -8.55 -9.19
CA GLY A 7 -9.15 -8.30 -7.75
C GLY A 7 -8.73 -6.85 -7.47
N SER A 8 -7.69 -6.36 -8.15
CA SER A 8 -7.22 -4.98 -8.01
C SER A 8 -8.29 -3.95 -8.37
N LEU A 9 -9.12 -4.20 -9.39
CA LEU A 9 -10.21 -3.30 -9.78
C LEU A 9 -11.42 -3.37 -8.82
N SER A 10 -11.68 -4.55 -8.22
CA SER A 10 -12.73 -4.70 -7.21
C SER A 10 -12.35 -4.04 -5.87
N GLN A 11 -11.06 -3.97 -5.57
CA GLN A 11 -10.54 -3.45 -4.30
C GLN A 11 -9.88 -2.06 -4.41
N ASN A 12 -9.75 -1.56 -5.63
CA ASN A 12 -9.14 -0.28 -5.99
C ASN A 12 -7.68 -0.13 -5.50
N ALA A 13 -6.81 -1.02 -5.96
CA ALA A 13 -5.42 -1.09 -5.51
C ALA A 13 -4.61 0.20 -5.78
N LEU A 14 -3.59 0.41 -4.95
CA LEU A 14 -2.62 1.52 -5.00
C LEU A 14 -1.20 1.06 -5.36
N PHE A 15 -0.32 2.05 -5.51
CA PHE A 15 1.08 1.99 -5.95
C PHE A 15 1.23 1.78 -7.46
N TRP A 16 2.46 2.02 -7.96
CA TRP A 16 2.82 1.87 -9.37
C TRP A 16 2.07 2.82 -10.31
N GLY A 17 2.23 4.12 -10.11
CA GLY A 17 1.61 5.17 -10.93
C GLY A 17 0.49 5.92 -10.20
N SER A 18 0.09 5.43 -9.02
CA SER A 18 -1.03 6.04 -8.30
C SER A 18 -0.83 7.49 -7.90
N GLY A 19 0.43 7.96 -7.78
CA GLY A 19 0.71 9.35 -7.48
C GLY A 19 0.35 10.33 -8.60
N ARG A 20 0.11 9.85 -9.83
CA ARG A 20 -0.30 10.69 -10.98
C ARG A 20 -1.55 10.23 -11.70
N HIS A 21 -1.87 8.96 -11.60
CA HIS A 21 -2.92 8.32 -12.39
C HIS A 21 -4.09 7.82 -11.54
N GLY A 22 -4.09 8.12 -10.23
CA GLY A 22 -5.11 7.66 -9.31
C GLY A 22 -5.00 6.16 -9.00
N CYS A 23 -6.08 5.59 -8.51
CA CYS A 23 -6.12 4.19 -8.13
C CYS A 23 -6.36 3.28 -9.35
N ALA A 24 -6.37 1.95 -9.14
CA ALA A 24 -6.61 0.99 -10.21
C ALA A 24 -7.89 1.28 -11.03
N ALA A 25 -8.96 1.77 -10.39
CA ALA A 25 -10.23 2.08 -11.05
C ALA A 25 -10.15 3.23 -12.07
N ASP A 26 -9.16 4.11 -11.99
CA ASP A 26 -8.98 5.24 -12.92
C ASP A 26 -8.42 4.80 -14.28
N SER A 27 -7.77 3.63 -14.28
CA SER A 27 -7.14 3.01 -15.45
C SER A 27 -8.12 2.21 -16.32
N VAL A 28 -9.30 1.83 -15.82
CA VAL A 28 -10.27 1.00 -16.57
C VAL A 28 -11.21 1.86 -17.42
N VAL A 29 -11.52 1.38 -18.64
CA VAL A 29 -12.49 2.01 -19.55
C VAL A 29 -13.74 1.17 -19.81
N GLY A 30 -13.70 -0.12 -19.50
CA GLY A 30 -14.86 -0.99 -19.65
C GLY A 30 -14.62 -2.40 -19.13
N PHE A 31 -15.72 -3.10 -18.85
CA PHE A 31 -15.75 -4.47 -18.37
C PHE A 31 -16.65 -5.37 -19.22
N GLU A 32 -16.36 -6.66 -19.18
CA GLU A 32 -17.37 -7.71 -19.30
C GLU A 32 -17.56 -8.34 -17.92
N ILE A 33 -18.76 -8.23 -17.38
CA ILE A 33 -19.15 -8.73 -16.05
C ILE A 33 -20.09 -9.91 -16.22
N VAL A 34 -19.79 -11.03 -15.59
CA VAL A 34 -20.72 -12.15 -15.44
C VAL A 34 -21.58 -11.89 -14.20
N LEU A 35 -22.89 -11.79 -14.39
CA LEU A 35 -23.88 -11.56 -13.33
C LEU A 35 -24.27 -12.87 -12.63
N ALA A 36 -25.02 -12.77 -11.54
CA ALA A 36 -25.43 -13.93 -10.72
C ALA A 36 -26.27 -14.95 -11.49
N ASP A 37 -27.02 -14.50 -12.49
CA ASP A 37 -27.85 -15.33 -13.38
C ASP A 37 -27.11 -15.83 -14.64
N GLY A 38 -25.82 -15.54 -14.75
CA GLY A 38 -24.96 -15.97 -15.87
C GLY A 38 -25.00 -15.06 -17.10
N ARG A 39 -25.82 -13.99 -17.12
CA ARG A 39 -25.75 -12.98 -18.19
C ARG A 39 -24.41 -12.26 -18.17
N VAL A 40 -23.98 -11.80 -19.36
CA VAL A 40 -22.80 -10.96 -19.51
C VAL A 40 -23.21 -9.52 -19.75
N LEU A 41 -22.85 -8.63 -18.81
CA LEU A 41 -23.03 -7.19 -18.90
C LEU A 41 -21.74 -6.55 -19.43
N ARG A 42 -21.86 -5.69 -20.44
CA ARG A 42 -20.76 -4.89 -21.00
C ARG A 42 -20.90 -3.44 -20.61
N THR A 43 -19.78 -2.78 -20.28
CA THR A 43 -19.77 -1.36 -19.90
C THR A 43 -18.92 -0.50 -20.86
N GLY A 44 -19.05 0.82 -20.73
CA GLY A 44 -18.39 1.78 -21.61
C GLY A 44 -18.89 1.69 -23.05
N ALA A 45 -18.06 2.08 -24.02
CA ALA A 45 -18.40 2.07 -25.44
C ALA A 45 -18.78 0.67 -25.95
N ALA A 46 -18.21 -0.39 -25.37
CA ALA A 46 -18.51 -1.78 -25.73
C ALA A 46 -19.90 -2.25 -25.30
N ALA A 47 -20.63 -1.46 -24.48
CA ALA A 47 -22.04 -1.71 -24.19
C ALA A 47 -22.92 -1.58 -25.45
N ARG A 48 -22.49 -0.83 -26.46
CA ARG A 48 -23.19 -0.72 -27.74
C ARG A 48 -22.89 -1.93 -28.61
N THR A 49 -23.94 -2.56 -29.16
CA THR A 49 -23.82 -3.67 -30.11
C THR A 49 -22.87 -3.31 -31.25
N GLY A 50 -21.86 -4.16 -31.49
CA GLY A 50 -20.87 -3.98 -32.56
C GLY A 50 -19.78 -2.91 -32.30
N ALA A 51 -19.72 -2.31 -31.12
CA ALA A 51 -18.66 -1.37 -30.75
C ALA A 51 -17.48 -2.05 -30.02
N THR A 52 -16.33 -1.40 -30.03
CA THR A 52 -15.13 -1.83 -29.31
C THR A 52 -14.94 -1.03 -28.01
N PRO A 53 -14.22 -1.56 -27.01
CA PRO A 53 -13.99 -0.88 -25.75
C PRO A 53 -12.85 0.14 -25.89
N PHE A 54 -13.18 1.41 -26.10
CA PHE A 54 -12.17 2.49 -26.16
C PHE A 54 -12.52 3.73 -25.33
N PHE A 55 -13.76 3.82 -24.82
CA PHE A 55 -14.24 5.00 -24.11
C PHE A 55 -15.19 4.63 -22.96
N ARG A 56 -14.98 5.20 -21.77
CA ARG A 56 -15.73 4.86 -20.55
C ARG A 56 -17.09 5.54 -20.45
N HIS A 57 -17.14 6.83 -20.76
CA HIS A 57 -18.25 7.71 -20.40
C HIS A 57 -19.28 7.83 -21.52
N TYR A 58 -19.81 6.70 -22.00
CA TYR A 58 -20.89 6.67 -22.97
C TYR A 58 -22.25 6.54 -22.25
N GLY A 59 -22.78 7.67 -21.78
CA GLY A 59 -23.95 7.70 -20.88
C GLY A 59 -23.55 7.62 -19.40
N PRO A 60 -24.46 7.20 -18.49
CA PRO A 60 -24.11 6.93 -17.10
C PRO A 60 -22.95 5.94 -17.01
N ASP A 61 -22.01 6.21 -16.11
CA ASP A 61 -20.81 5.38 -15.97
C ASP A 61 -21.09 4.05 -15.26
N LEU A 62 -21.62 3.09 -16.02
CA LEU A 62 -21.83 1.73 -15.52
C LEU A 62 -20.51 1.03 -15.19
N THR A 63 -19.38 1.43 -15.79
CA THR A 63 -18.07 0.87 -15.45
C THR A 63 -17.74 1.17 -14.00
N GLY A 64 -18.00 2.40 -13.55
CA GLY A 64 -17.82 2.84 -12.17
C GLY A 64 -18.60 2.01 -11.15
N LEU A 65 -19.80 1.53 -11.49
CA LEU A 65 -20.60 0.68 -10.60
C LEU A 65 -19.90 -0.65 -10.26
N PHE A 66 -19.09 -1.17 -11.16
CA PHE A 66 -18.35 -2.43 -10.97
C PHE A 66 -16.89 -2.20 -10.54
N THR A 67 -16.45 -0.96 -10.32
CA THR A 67 -15.19 -0.67 -9.65
C THR A 67 -15.41 -0.53 -8.14
N CYS A 68 -14.39 -0.87 -7.33
CA CYS A 68 -14.46 -0.73 -5.87
C CYS A 68 -15.62 -1.53 -5.21
N ASP A 69 -16.27 -2.43 -5.94
CA ASP A 69 -17.47 -3.16 -5.53
C ASP A 69 -17.17 -4.32 -4.58
N ALA A 70 -15.90 -4.53 -4.23
CA ALA A 70 -15.40 -5.70 -3.50
C ALA A 70 -15.83 -7.05 -4.11
N GLY A 71 -16.21 -7.08 -5.40
CA GLY A 71 -16.79 -8.25 -6.08
C GLY A 71 -18.21 -8.60 -5.62
N ALA A 72 -18.95 -7.67 -5.03
CA ALA A 72 -20.32 -7.88 -4.53
C ALA A 72 -21.37 -7.85 -5.64
N LEU A 73 -21.08 -7.24 -6.80
CA LEU A 73 -22.08 -6.97 -7.83
C LEU A 73 -21.95 -7.89 -9.07
N GLY A 74 -20.82 -8.57 -9.22
CA GLY A 74 -20.58 -9.50 -10.32
C GLY A 74 -19.13 -9.92 -10.45
N ILE A 75 -18.87 -10.85 -11.37
CA ILE A 75 -17.53 -11.38 -11.62
C ILE A 75 -16.94 -10.70 -12.86
N LYS A 76 -15.81 -10.01 -12.70
CA LYS A 76 -15.08 -9.36 -13.80
C LYS A 76 -14.37 -10.42 -14.63
N ALA A 77 -14.92 -10.74 -15.80
CA ALA A 77 -14.34 -11.70 -16.73
C ALA A 77 -13.29 -11.05 -17.63
N THR A 78 -13.61 -9.88 -18.17
CA THR A 78 -12.73 -9.09 -19.03
C THR A 78 -12.65 -7.66 -18.51
N ALA A 79 -11.47 -7.05 -18.53
CA ALA A 79 -11.27 -5.64 -18.26
C ALA A 79 -10.46 -5.00 -19.40
N THR A 80 -10.90 -3.83 -19.86
CA THR A 80 -10.13 -3.03 -20.83
C THR A 80 -9.49 -1.85 -20.11
N LEU A 81 -8.17 -1.73 -20.21
CA LEU A 81 -7.37 -0.72 -19.51
C LEU A 81 -6.79 0.29 -20.49
N LYS A 82 -6.63 1.53 -20.04
CA LYS A 82 -5.82 2.52 -20.75
C LYS A 82 -4.35 2.10 -20.65
N LEU A 83 -3.65 2.14 -21.78
CA LEU A 83 -2.19 1.99 -21.79
C LEU A 83 -1.54 3.37 -21.86
N VAL A 84 -0.43 3.51 -21.16
CA VAL A 84 0.43 4.70 -21.23
C VAL A 84 1.78 4.31 -21.84
N PRO A 85 2.43 5.21 -22.60
CA PRO A 85 3.80 4.97 -23.06
C PRO A 85 4.74 4.72 -21.88
N ALA A 86 5.65 3.77 -22.03
CA ALA A 86 6.68 3.54 -21.02
C ALA A 86 7.60 4.78 -20.91
N ALA A 87 7.87 5.21 -19.67
CA ALA A 87 8.79 6.31 -19.43
C ALA A 87 10.23 5.95 -19.82
N GLU A 88 10.92 6.87 -20.49
CA GLU A 88 12.30 6.69 -20.96
C GLU A 88 13.35 7.13 -19.92
N ALA A 89 12.95 7.92 -18.93
CA ALA A 89 13.80 8.41 -17.87
C ALA A 89 13.19 8.14 -16.50
N ARG A 90 14.06 7.83 -15.54
CA ARG A 90 13.67 7.55 -14.15
C ARG A 90 14.62 8.25 -13.20
N ALA A 91 14.10 8.65 -12.05
CA ALA A 91 14.87 9.15 -10.93
C ALA A 91 14.24 8.71 -9.61
N GLY A 92 14.99 8.81 -8.52
CA GLY A 92 14.49 8.55 -7.18
C GLY A 92 15.02 9.60 -6.22
N VAL A 93 14.19 10.00 -5.27
CA VAL A 93 14.58 10.90 -4.17
C VAL A 93 14.16 10.24 -2.87
N SER A 94 15.02 10.27 -1.87
CA SER A 94 14.70 9.76 -0.53
C SER A 94 15.12 10.78 0.51
N MET A 95 14.25 11.01 1.49
CA MET A 95 14.45 12.04 2.50
C MET A 95 14.00 11.54 3.87
N THR A 96 14.63 12.07 4.91
CA THR A 96 14.25 11.83 6.31
C THR A 96 13.81 13.10 6.99
N PHE A 97 12.87 12.97 7.92
CA PHE A 97 12.25 14.06 8.66
C PHE A 97 12.32 13.78 10.15
N ALA A 98 12.41 14.83 10.96
CA ALA A 98 12.42 14.70 12.42
C ALA A 98 11.03 14.28 12.96
N ASP A 99 9.96 14.69 12.28
CA ASP A 99 8.59 14.42 12.69
C ASP A 99 7.67 14.14 11.47
N HIS A 100 6.45 13.69 11.77
CA HIS A 100 5.42 13.40 10.77
C HIS A 100 4.91 14.68 10.08
N ARG A 101 5.01 15.85 10.70
CA ARG A 101 4.51 17.11 10.12
C ARG A 101 5.35 17.54 8.92
N GLY A 102 6.67 17.51 9.04
CA GLY A 102 7.60 17.74 7.93
C GLY A 102 7.42 16.71 6.82
N LEU A 103 7.30 15.43 7.18
CA LEU A 103 7.02 14.34 6.22
C LEU A 103 5.73 14.61 5.43
N PHE A 104 4.62 14.88 6.12
CA PHE A 104 3.30 15.03 5.52
C PHE A 104 3.22 16.30 4.67
N HIS A 105 3.86 17.39 5.10
CA HIS A 105 3.96 18.60 4.29
C HIS A 105 4.67 18.31 2.98
N ALA A 106 5.86 17.69 3.02
CA ALA A 106 6.62 17.36 1.83
C ALA A 106 5.84 16.42 0.89
N MET A 107 5.29 15.33 1.42
CA MET A 107 4.49 14.38 0.62
C MET A 107 3.27 15.05 -0.03
N SER A 108 2.59 15.93 0.70
CA SER A 108 1.41 16.63 0.18
C SER A 108 1.75 17.63 -0.92
N GLU A 109 2.84 18.38 -0.79
CA GLU A 109 3.30 19.29 -1.85
C GLU A 109 3.79 18.54 -3.09
N VAL A 110 4.51 17.42 -2.91
CA VAL A 110 4.93 16.56 -4.01
C VAL A 110 3.71 15.99 -4.76
N SER A 111 2.70 15.52 -4.01
CA SER A 111 1.42 15.01 -4.52
C SER A 111 0.69 16.06 -5.36
N ARG A 112 0.40 17.24 -4.78
CA ARG A 112 -0.32 18.34 -5.47
C ARG A 112 0.34 18.81 -6.76
N HIS A 113 1.67 18.70 -6.83
CA HIS A 113 2.44 19.06 -8.02
C HIS A 113 2.63 17.90 -9.01
N GLY A 114 2.14 16.69 -8.72
CA GLY A 114 2.26 15.53 -9.57
C GLY A 114 3.71 15.12 -9.85
N LEU A 115 4.62 15.26 -8.88
CA LEU A 115 6.07 15.14 -9.15
C LEU A 115 6.60 13.71 -9.13
N ALA A 116 5.84 12.76 -8.59
CA ALA A 116 6.28 11.36 -8.47
C ALA A 116 5.12 10.39 -8.74
N GLU A 117 5.42 9.30 -9.45
CA GLU A 117 4.47 8.23 -9.79
C GLU A 117 4.09 7.37 -8.58
N ALA A 118 5.00 7.27 -7.61
CA ALA A 118 4.77 6.54 -6.38
C ALA A 118 5.59 7.16 -5.24
N CYS A 119 5.03 7.07 -4.03
CA CYS A 119 5.67 7.49 -2.81
C CYS A 119 5.45 6.45 -1.71
N PHE A 120 6.50 6.20 -0.93
CA PHE A 120 6.43 5.39 0.28
C PHE A 120 6.95 6.23 1.44
N GLY A 121 6.06 6.61 2.34
CA GLY A 121 6.39 7.20 3.62
C GLY A 121 6.40 6.15 4.71
N PHE A 122 7.34 6.23 5.66
CA PHE A 122 7.38 5.33 6.81
C PHE A 122 7.57 6.13 8.10
N ASP A 123 6.89 5.70 9.15
CA ASP A 123 7.24 6.07 10.51
C ASP A 123 8.51 5.33 11.00
N PRO A 124 9.14 5.79 12.09
CA PRO A 124 10.35 5.17 12.63
C PRO A 124 10.20 3.66 12.88
N THR A 125 9.07 3.22 13.44
CA THR A 125 8.86 1.81 13.79
C THR A 125 8.79 0.92 12.56
N LEU A 126 8.01 1.30 11.54
CA LEU A 126 7.91 0.54 10.31
C LEU A 126 9.20 0.59 9.49
N GLN A 127 9.92 1.71 9.52
CA GLN A 127 11.26 1.81 8.93
C GLN A 127 12.19 0.77 9.55
N ALA A 128 12.30 0.71 10.88
CA ALA A 128 13.14 -0.25 11.58
C ALA A 128 12.74 -1.70 11.26
N GLN A 129 11.45 -2.00 11.20
CA GLN A 129 10.94 -3.32 10.82
C GLN A 129 11.36 -3.74 9.39
N ARG A 130 11.29 -2.81 8.44
CA ARG A 130 11.74 -3.07 7.05
C ARG A 130 13.25 -3.28 6.98
N MET A 131 14.03 -2.49 7.71
CA MET A 131 15.50 -2.61 7.75
C MET A 131 15.95 -3.96 8.32
N LYS A 132 15.30 -4.45 9.39
CA LYS A 132 15.56 -5.80 9.94
C LYS A 132 15.41 -6.89 8.87
N ARG A 133 14.34 -6.81 8.07
CA ARG A 133 14.13 -7.77 6.97
C ARG A 133 15.18 -7.65 5.88
N GLU A 134 15.55 -6.44 5.47
CA GLU A 134 16.63 -6.27 4.47
C GLU A 134 17.97 -6.82 4.95
N SER A 135 18.31 -6.66 6.23
CA SER A 135 19.51 -7.26 6.81
C SER A 135 19.48 -8.78 6.71
N LEU A 136 18.37 -9.41 7.13
CA LEU A 136 18.18 -10.86 7.05
C LEU A 136 18.27 -11.40 5.61
N ALA A 137 17.82 -10.63 4.63
CA ALA A 137 17.91 -10.98 3.21
C ALA A 137 19.35 -10.84 2.66
N ARG A 138 20.09 -9.81 3.10
CA ARG A 138 21.50 -9.60 2.73
C ARG A 138 22.41 -10.64 3.35
N ASP A 139 22.15 -11.10 4.57
CA ASP A 139 22.93 -12.17 5.20
C ASP A 139 22.94 -13.46 4.36
N VAL A 140 21.89 -13.71 3.57
CA VAL A 140 21.80 -14.88 2.67
C VAL A 140 22.72 -14.75 1.46
N LYS A 141 22.75 -13.56 0.85
CA LYS A 141 23.56 -13.30 -0.34
C LYS A 141 25.04 -13.15 0.01
N THR A 142 25.34 -12.60 1.17
CA THR A 142 26.72 -12.25 1.55
C THR A 142 27.49 -13.47 2.09
N LEU A 143 26.84 -14.40 2.79
CA LEU A 143 27.49 -15.63 3.29
C LEU A 143 27.90 -16.61 2.18
N GLY A 144 27.16 -16.67 1.07
CA GLY A 144 27.43 -17.63 -0.01
C GLY A 144 28.43 -17.16 -1.07
N GLN A 145 28.48 -15.86 -1.38
CA GLN A 145 29.23 -15.34 -2.54
C GLN A 145 30.60 -14.75 -2.20
N THR A 146 30.89 -14.45 -0.93
CA THR A 146 32.19 -13.86 -0.52
C THR A 146 33.22 -14.89 -0.06
N VAL A 147 32.83 -16.13 0.22
CA VAL A 147 33.78 -17.22 0.55
C VAL A 147 34.33 -17.88 -0.71
N ALA A 148 33.59 -17.87 -1.82
CA ALA A 148 33.94 -18.62 -3.03
C ALA A 148 34.75 -17.83 -4.08
N ALA A 149 34.93 -16.50 -3.93
CA ALA A 149 35.38 -15.66 -5.05
C ALA A 149 36.74 -14.95 -4.89
N GLN A 150 37.54 -15.15 -3.83
CA GLN A 150 38.87 -14.53 -3.74
C GLN A 150 39.93 -15.38 -3.01
N ASP A 151 41.08 -15.53 -3.67
CA ASP A 151 42.33 -16.01 -3.11
C ASP A 151 43.05 -14.86 -2.39
N GLY A 152 43.40 -15.08 -1.12
CA GLY A 152 44.16 -14.14 -0.30
C GLY A 152 43.42 -13.63 0.93
N VAL A 153 43.97 -13.91 2.11
CA VAL A 153 43.39 -13.56 3.43
C VAL A 153 43.47 -12.06 3.74
N LEU A 154 44.43 -11.33 3.18
CA LEU A 154 44.62 -9.90 3.45
C LEU A 154 43.65 -8.97 2.69
N ASP A 155 43.28 -9.31 1.45
CA ASP A 155 42.32 -8.50 0.66
C ASP A 155 40.89 -8.63 1.20
N LYS A 156 40.57 -9.75 1.85
CA LYS A 156 39.31 -9.97 2.57
C LYS A 156 39.14 -8.99 3.74
N LEU A 157 40.21 -8.68 4.48
CA LEU A 157 40.19 -7.75 5.61
C LEU A 157 40.06 -6.28 5.16
N ARG A 158 40.79 -5.87 4.12
CA ARG A 158 40.73 -4.49 3.60
C ARG A 158 39.39 -4.15 2.96
N THR A 159 38.83 -5.09 2.20
CA THR A 159 37.52 -4.90 1.55
C THR A 159 36.39 -4.99 2.57
N GLY A 160 36.49 -5.88 3.57
CA GLY A 160 35.57 -5.93 4.71
C GLY A 160 35.50 -4.60 5.48
N ALA A 161 36.64 -3.93 5.66
CA ALA A 161 36.70 -2.61 6.30
C ALA A 161 36.11 -1.46 5.43
N ARG A 162 36.24 -1.54 4.10
CA ARG A 162 35.67 -0.54 3.16
C ARG A 162 34.15 -0.68 2.99
N VAL A 163 33.64 -1.91 2.96
CA VAL A 163 32.19 -2.18 2.96
C VAL A 163 31.58 -1.75 4.30
N ALA A 164 32.29 -1.94 5.42
CA ALA A 164 31.86 -1.45 6.73
C ALA A 164 31.88 0.09 6.86
N THR A 165 32.67 0.81 6.06
CA THR A 165 32.76 2.29 6.10
C THR A 165 31.87 3.00 5.07
N ALA A 166 31.54 2.36 3.94
CA ALA A 166 30.52 2.85 2.99
C ALA A 166 29.08 2.71 3.52
N GLY A 167 28.86 1.91 4.57
CA GLY A 167 27.56 1.71 5.21
C GLY A 167 27.09 2.85 6.14
N ARG A 168 27.44 4.11 5.89
CA ARG A 168 27.16 5.22 6.84
C ARG A 168 26.48 6.43 6.21
N ARG A 169 25.29 6.19 5.67
CA ARG A 169 24.09 7.04 5.83
C ARG A 169 22.83 6.19 5.61
N PHE A 170 22.82 5.00 6.19
CA PHE A 170 21.60 4.21 6.31
C PHE A 170 20.58 5.04 7.10
N LEU A 171 19.32 5.00 6.64
CA LEU A 171 18.19 5.73 7.21
C LEU A 171 18.23 5.62 8.74
N PRO A 172 18.38 6.73 9.49
CA PRO A 172 18.35 6.69 10.94
C PRO A 172 17.01 6.11 11.41
N GLU A 173 17.07 5.03 12.20
CA GLU A 173 15.89 4.26 12.63
C GLU A 173 14.86 5.09 13.42
N GLU A 174 15.27 6.24 13.95
CA GLU A 174 14.44 7.15 14.74
C GLU A 174 13.78 8.27 13.93
N ARG A 175 13.88 8.24 12.59
CA ARG A 175 13.32 9.28 11.73
C ARG A 175 12.19 8.78 10.86
N TYR A 176 11.27 9.70 10.57
CA TYR A 176 10.31 9.54 9.50
C TYR A 176 11.04 9.60 8.15
N SER A 177 10.50 8.94 7.14
CA SER A 177 11.10 8.91 5.80
C SER A 177 10.07 8.98 4.69
N ALA A 178 10.48 9.55 3.55
CA ALA A 178 9.73 9.49 2.29
C ALA A 178 10.65 9.05 1.16
N HIS A 179 10.13 8.18 0.32
CA HIS A 179 10.82 7.60 -0.84
C HIS A 179 9.98 7.82 -2.10
N PHE A 180 10.46 8.67 -2.99
CA PHE A 180 9.77 9.09 -4.20
C PHE A 180 10.35 8.37 -5.42
N MET A 181 9.47 7.82 -6.26
CA MET A 181 9.80 7.25 -7.56
C MET A 181 9.30 8.18 -8.67
N ILE A 182 10.20 8.56 -9.55
CA ILE A 182 9.94 9.54 -10.62
C ILE A 182 10.13 8.83 -11.96
N GLU A 183 9.15 8.99 -12.84
CA GLU A 183 9.22 8.51 -14.21
C GLU A 183 8.82 9.62 -15.16
N GLU A 184 9.61 9.83 -16.19
CA GLU A 184 9.41 10.91 -17.13
C GLU A 184 9.76 10.51 -18.55
N ARG A 185 9.21 11.26 -19.50
CA ARG A 185 9.48 11.05 -20.93
C ARG A 185 10.92 11.36 -21.33
N MET A 186 11.65 12.15 -20.53
CA MET A 186 13.03 12.51 -20.82
C MET A 186 13.83 12.80 -19.55
N ARG A 187 15.17 12.67 -19.65
CA ARG A 187 16.09 12.86 -18.52
C ARG A 187 15.99 14.24 -17.87
N ALA A 188 15.84 15.29 -18.68
CA ALA A 188 15.72 16.67 -18.17
C ALA A 188 14.47 16.87 -17.31
N ALA A 189 13.33 16.27 -17.69
CA ALA A 189 12.11 16.30 -16.89
C ALA A 189 12.26 15.51 -15.58
N ALA A 190 12.89 14.32 -15.62
CA ALA A 190 13.17 13.53 -14.41
C ALA A 190 14.08 14.30 -13.44
N ALA A 191 15.07 15.01 -13.97
CA ALA A 191 15.99 15.83 -13.18
C ALA A 191 15.29 17.05 -12.55
N ASP A 192 14.42 17.73 -13.30
CA ASP A 192 13.61 18.85 -12.78
C ASP A 192 12.70 18.38 -11.64
N ALA A 193 11.92 17.31 -11.86
CA ALA A 193 11.05 16.75 -10.84
C ALA A 193 11.83 16.38 -9.57
N ALA A 194 12.99 15.71 -9.72
CA ALA A 194 13.84 15.37 -8.59
C ALA A 194 14.37 16.62 -7.86
N ALA A 195 14.78 17.67 -8.58
CA ALA A 195 15.24 18.92 -7.98
C ALA A 195 14.12 19.63 -7.20
N ARG A 196 12.90 19.62 -7.72
CA ARG A 196 11.70 20.19 -7.07
C ARG A 196 11.34 19.41 -5.80
N ILE A 197 11.32 18.08 -5.86
CA ILE A 197 11.08 17.24 -4.68
C ILE A 197 12.11 17.50 -3.59
N ARG A 198 13.40 17.58 -3.94
CA ARG A 198 14.46 17.91 -2.97
C ARG A 198 14.26 19.29 -2.33
N ARG A 199 13.84 20.29 -3.11
CA ARG A 199 13.55 21.63 -2.58
C ARG A 199 12.38 21.59 -1.60
N ILE A 200 11.25 21.02 -2.02
CA ILE A 200 10.07 20.83 -1.16
C ILE A 200 10.44 20.13 0.15
N GLY A 201 11.20 19.03 0.07
CA GLY A 201 11.59 18.30 1.25
C GLY A 201 12.54 19.07 2.16
N ARG A 202 13.47 19.87 1.62
CA ARG A 202 14.33 20.75 2.43
C ARG A 202 13.54 21.86 3.12
N ASP A 203 12.61 22.47 2.40
CA ASP A 203 11.73 23.52 2.94
C ASP A 203 10.85 22.97 4.08
N ALA A 204 10.53 21.67 4.02
CA ALA A 204 9.85 20.92 5.08
C ALA A 204 10.79 20.41 6.20
N GLY A 205 12.05 20.83 6.26
CA GLY A 205 13.04 20.41 7.26
C GLY A 205 13.65 19.01 7.03
N GLY A 206 13.44 18.44 5.86
CA GLY A 206 13.92 17.11 5.48
C GLY A 206 15.38 17.09 5.05
N ASN A 207 16.04 15.96 5.29
CA ASN A 207 17.43 15.71 4.89
C ASN A 207 17.47 14.61 3.83
N GLU A 208 18.12 14.88 2.69
CA GLU A 208 18.30 13.89 1.63
C GLU A 208 19.21 12.75 2.11
N VAL A 209 18.82 11.54 1.73
CA VAL A 209 19.51 10.28 2.01
C VAL A 209 19.58 9.46 0.72
N GLU A 210 20.33 8.37 0.75
CA GLU A 210 20.46 7.50 -0.41
C GLU A 210 19.10 6.94 -0.86
N ASN A 211 18.85 6.94 -2.18
CA ASN A 211 17.59 6.53 -2.79
C ASN A 211 17.55 5.01 -3.06
N THR A 212 18.07 4.21 -2.13
CA THR A 212 18.15 2.75 -2.27
C THR A 212 16.78 2.10 -2.36
N ILE A 213 15.83 2.49 -1.48
CA ILE A 213 14.46 1.95 -1.46
C ILE A 213 13.73 2.12 -2.80
N PRO A 214 13.64 3.32 -3.40
CA PRO A 214 12.97 3.47 -4.68
C PRO A 214 13.73 2.74 -5.80
N THR A 215 15.07 2.71 -5.77
CA THR A 215 15.90 2.00 -6.75
C THR A 215 15.66 0.48 -6.72
N VAL A 216 15.74 -0.13 -5.54
CA VAL A 216 15.57 -1.58 -5.35
C VAL A 216 14.14 -2.00 -5.65
N THR A 217 13.15 -1.25 -5.14
CA THR A 217 11.73 -1.55 -5.36
C THR A 217 11.42 -1.50 -6.86
N ARG A 218 11.96 -0.51 -7.60
CA ARG A 218 11.76 -0.42 -9.05
C ARG A 218 12.46 -1.54 -9.83
N ALA A 219 13.63 -2.01 -9.38
CA ALA A 219 14.32 -3.14 -9.98
C ALA A 219 13.57 -4.47 -9.77
N HIS A 220 12.79 -4.56 -8.69
CA HIS A 220 12.05 -5.77 -8.31
C HIS A 220 10.58 -5.46 -7.98
N PRO A 221 9.77 -5.01 -8.96
CA PRO A 221 8.41 -4.52 -8.70
C PRO A 221 7.44 -5.62 -8.24
N PHE A 222 7.76 -6.89 -8.53
CA PHE A 222 6.98 -8.06 -8.19
C PHE A 222 7.79 -9.03 -7.33
N GLY A 223 8.32 -8.53 -6.20
CA GLY A 223 9.03 -9.35 -5.24
C GLY A 223 8.15 -10.44 -4.60
N PRO A 224 8.77 -11.44 -3.95
CA PRO A 224 8.05 -12.47 -3.22
C PRO A 224 7.22 -11.86 -2.09
N LEU A 225 6.08 -12.48 -1.77
CA LEU A 225 5.12 -11.99 -0.77
C LEU A 225 5.53 -12.25 0.68
N ASN A 226 6.84 -12.29 0.95
CA ASN A 226 7.40 -12.57 2.27
C ASN A 226 7.05 -11.49 3.29
N SER A 227 6.69 -10.28 2.84
CA SER A 227 6.28 -9.16 3.68
C SER A 227 4.89 -9.30 4.31
N MET A 228 4.16 -10.39 4.03
CA MET A 228 2.86 -10.66 4.66
C MET A 228 2.94 -11.11 6.13
N ILE A 229 4.16 -11.25 6.66
CA ILE A 229 4.47 -11.55 8.07
C ILE A 229 5.60 -10.63 8.54
N GLY A 230 5.79 -10.44 9.84
CA GLY A 230 6.94 -9.72 10.38
C GLY A 230 8.27 -10.44 10.11
N PRO A 231 9.43 -9.76 10.28
CA PRO A 231 10.76 -10.33 10.05
C PRO A 231 11.02 -11.60 10.86
N SER A 232 10.45 -11.70 12.06
CA SER A 232 10.61 -12.84 12.97
C SER A 232 9.41 -13.80 12.93
N GLY A 233 8.45 -13.62 12.00
CA GLY A 233 7.26 -14.48 11.92
C GLY A 233 6.03 -13.94 12.64
N GLU A 234 6.05 -12.69 13.06
CA GLU A 234 4.91 -12.02 13.65
C GLU A 234 3.74 -12.00 12.64
N ARG A 235 2.51 -12.10 13.15
CA ARG A 235 1.33 -11.77 12.34
C ARG A 235 1.40 -10.31 11.96
N TRP A 236 0.94 -9.98 10.76
CA TRP A 236 0.84 -8.61 10.27
C TRP A 236 -0.62 -8.28 9.92
N LEU A 237 -1.05 -7.07 10.28
CA LEU A 237 -2.36 -6.53 9.92
C LEU A 237 -2.23 -5.05 9.57
N PRO A 238 -2.48 -4.66 8.32
CA PRO A 238 -2.68 -3.27 7.94
C PRO A 238 -4.14 -2.85 8.10
N VAL A 239 -4.34 -1.58 8.41
CA VAL A 239 -5.60 -0.84 8.28
C VAL A 239 -5.25 0.51 7.67
N HIS A 240 -6.14 1.12 6.90
CA HIS A 240 -5.84 2.37 6.22
C HIS A 240 -7.04 3.30 6.20
N GLY A 241 -6.77 4.60 6.09
CA GLY A 241 -7.75 5.64 5.79
C GLY A 241 -7.20 6.63 4.78
N LEU A 242 -8.08 7.06 3.89
CA LEU A 242 -7.81 8.04 2.87
C LEU A 242 -8.50 9.33 3.26
N VAL A 243 -7.73 10.41 3.37
CA VAL A 243 -8.22 11.73 3.78
C VAL A 243 -7.69 12.80 2.84
N PRO A 244 -8.36 13.97 2.74
CA PRO A 244 -7.78 15.12 2.08
C PRO A 244 -6.44 15.51 2.73
N HIS A 245 -5.49 16.00 1.95
CA HIS A 245 -4.17 16.44 2.45
C HIS A 245 -4.25 17.39 3.65
N SER A 246 -5.28 18.25 3.72
CA SER A 246 -5.50 19.21 4.82
C SER A 246 -5.88 18.55 6.16
N ARG A 247 -6.31 17.28 6.14
CA ARG A 247 -6.73 16.52 7.32
C ARG A 247 -5.71 15.48 7.77
N ALA A 248 -4.73 15.14 6.91
CA ALA A 248 -3.76 14.07 7.15
C ALA A 248 -3.06 14.17 8.51
N THR A 249 -2.48 15.33 8.83
CA THR A 249 -1.73 15.53 10.08
C THR A 249 -2.61 15.31 11.31
N ALA A 250 -3.79 15.94 11.36
CA ALA A 250 -4.70 15.82 12.50
C ALA A 250 -5.23 14.39 12.67
N ALA A 251 -5.53 13.70 11.56
CA ALA A 251 -5.98 12.31 11.58
C ALA A 251 -4.89 11.37 12.13
N TYR A 252 -3.63 11.55 11.71
CA TYR A 252 -2.53 10.74 12.22
C TYR A 252 -2.21 11.05 13.69
N GLU A 253 -2.29 12.31 14.12
CA GLU A 253 -2.12 12.68 15.53
C GLU A 253 -3.17 12.03 16.44
N ALA A 254 -4.41 11.88 15.97
CA ALA A 254 -5.44 11.13 16.70
C ALA A 254 -5.11 9.63 16.82
N ILE A 255 -4.54 9.03 15.77
CA ILE A 255 -4.04 7.65 15.81
C ILE A 255 -2.88 7.50 16.79
N LEU A 256 -1.93 8.45 16.80
CA LEU A 256 -0.82 8.45 17.76
C LEU A 256 -1.33 8.53 19.20
N ALA A 257 -2.31 9.39 19.48
CA ALA A 257 -2.94 9.49 20.81
C ALA A 257 -3.69 8.20 21.20
N LEU A 258 -4.29 7.49 20.24
CA LEU A 258 -4.88 6.18 20.45
C LEU A 258 -3.81 5.16 20.84
N PHE A 259 -2.68 5.11 20.13
CA PHE A 259 -1.59 4.20 20.46
C PHE A 259 -0.96 4.51 21.82
N GLU A 260 -0.74 5.78 22.14
CA GLU A 260 -0.20 6.19 23.44
C GLU A 260 -1.10 5.71 24.59
N ARG A 261 -2.41 5.95 24.50
CA ARG A 261 -3.39 5.48 25.49
C ARG A 261 -3.41 3.96 25.66
N ASN A 262 -3.15 3.21 24.60
CA ASN A 262 -3.18 1.74 24.61
C ASN A 262 -1.78 1.11 24.77
N GLY A 263 -0.73 1.92 24.99
CA GLY A 263 0.65 1.46 25.13
C GLY A 263 0.85 0.33 26.15
N PRO A 264 0.26 0.39 27.36
CA PRO A 264 0.37 -0.69 28.33
C PRO A 264 -0.18 -2.04 27.83
N ALA A 265 -1.34 -2.04 27.17
CA ALA A 265 -1.95 -3.25 26.62
C ALA A 265 -1.15 -3.79 25.43
N CYS A 266 -0.64 -2.90 24.57
CA CYS A 266 0.28 -3.29 23.50
C CYS A 266 1.55 -3.95 24.06
N ALA A 267 2.14 -3.38 25.11
CA ALA A 267 3.34 -3.92 25.74
C ALA A 267 3.08 -5.28 26.40
N GLU A 268 1.95 -5.45 27.10
CA GLU A 268 1.54 -6.72 27.71
C GLU A 268 1.46 -7.85 26.67
N HIS A 269 0.94 -7.55 25.49
CA HIS A 269 0.71 -8.54 24.43
C HIS A 269 1.83 -8.62 23.38
N GLY A 270 2.91 -7.84 23.53
CA GLY A 270 3.99 -7.76 22.55
C GLY A 270 3.53 -7.24 21.18
N ILE A 271 2.52 -6.37 21.15
CA ILE A 271 1.98 -5.75 19.94
C ILE A 271 2.87 -4.55 19.60
N MET A 272 3.46 -4.60 18.42
CA MET A 272 4.13 -3.47 17.80
C MET A 272 3.20 -2.81 16.78
N HIS A 273 3.24 -1.49 16.72
CA HIS A 273 2.53 -0.72 15.69
C HIS A 273 3.48 0.24 14.97
N GLY A 274 3.18 0.51 13.71
CA GLY A 274 3.83 1.55 12.92
C GLY A 274 2.88 2.08 11.87
N ALA A 275 3.39 2.87 10.92
CA ALA A 275 2.56 3.41 9.86
C ALA A 275 3.32 3.54 8.53
N LEU A 276 2.61 3.17 7.47
CA LEU A 276 2.96 3.51 6.10
C LEU A 276 2.13 4.74 5.69
N PHE A 277 2.74 5.61 4.89
CA PHE A 277 2.06 6.73 4.27
C PHE A 277 2.23 6.68 2.76
N THR A 278 1.21 7.08 2.02
CA THR A 278 1.31 7.32 0.58
C THR A 278 0.27 8.34 0.16
N TYR A 279 0.07 8.51 -1.13
CA TYR A 279 -0.98 9.35 -1.68
C TYR A 279 -1.45 8.76 -3.02
N ALA A 280 -2.66 9.15 -3.40
CA ALA A 280 -3.28 8.79 -4.66
C ALA A 280 -3.72 10.07 -5.36
N ASP A 281 -3.33 10.22 -6.62
CA ASP A 281 -3.52 11.46 -7.38
C ASP A 281 -2.98 12.68 -6.58
N THR A 282 -3.56 13.85 -6.81
CA THR A 282 -3.13 15.16 -6.33
C THR A 282 -3.87 15.63 -5.08
N ASP A 283 -4.90 14.90 -4.64
CA ASP A 283 -5.86 15.34 -3.62
C ASP A 283 -5.99 14.39 -2.42
N CYS A 284 -5.51 13.15 -2.54
CA CYS A 284 -5.76 12.11 -1.56
C CYS A 284 -4.50 11.65 -0.82
N PHE A 285 -4.49 11.78 0.50
CA PHE A 285 -3.44 11.27 1.38
C PHE A 285 -3.86 9.97 2.04
N VAL A 286 -2.96 8.99 2.07
CA VAL A 286 -3.22 7.65 2.62
C VAL A 286 -2.39 7.46 3.88
N ILE A 287 -3.07 7.12 4.97
CA ILE A 287 -2.47 6.74 6.25
C ILE A 287 -2.78 5.26 6.45
N GLU A 288 -1.77 4.42 6.58
CA GLU A 288 -1.92 2.97 6.79
C GLU A 288 -1.20 2.54 8.07
N PRO A 289 -1.87 2.61 9.24
CA PRO A 289 -1.35 1.98 10.45
C PRO A 289 -1.24 0.47 10.28
N VAL A 290 -0.17 -0.10 10.82
CA VAL A 290 0.10 -1.53 10.76
C VAL A 290 0.40 -2.09 12.14
N PHE A 291 0.01 -3.32 12.37
CA PHE A 291 0.31 -4.09 13.58
C PHE A 291 1.21 -5.28 13.27
N TYR A 292 2.12 -5.57 14.19
CA TYR A 292 2.86 -6.82 14.26
C TYR A 292 2.71 -7.41 15.66
N TRP A 293 2.38 -8.70 15.77
CA TRP A 293 2.27 -9.36 17.07
C TRP A 293 2.66 -10.84 17.01
N PRO A 294 3.18 -11.40 18.11
CA PRO A 294 3.50 -12.82 18.20
C PRO A 294 2.23 -13.65 18.27
N ASP A 295 1.95 -14.41 17.20
CA ASP A 295 0.79 -15.29 17.09
C ASP A 295 0.96 -16.27 15.93
N ARG A 296 0.22 -17.39 15.98
CA ARG A 296 0.36 -18.51 15.05
C ARG A 296 0.10 -18.10 13.61
N LEU A 297 1.04 -18.41 12.73
CA LEU A 297 0.85 -18.29 11.28
C LEU A 297 -0.23 -19.24 10.77
N ASN A 298 -1.09 -18.75 9.87
CA ASN A 298 -2.18 -19.56 9.30
C ASN A 298 -1.72 -20.31 8.01
N ALA A 299 -2.60 -21.14 7.46
CA ALA A 299 -2.32 -21.90 6.25
C ALA A 299 -1.97 -21.01 5.04
N LEU A 300 -2.57 -19.82 4.93
CA LEU A 300 -2.27 -18.89 3.84
C LEU A 300 -0.82 -18.39 3.92
N HIS A 301 -0.34 -18.06 5.12
CA HIS A 301 1.05 -17.66 5.35
C HIS A 301 2.01 -18.79 4.98
N ARG A 302 1.78 -19.99 5.51
CA ARG A 302 2.63 -21.17 5.27
C ARG A 302 2.69 -21.59 3.80
N ARG A 303 1.63 -21.34 3.03
CA ARG A 303 1.57 -21.63 1.59
C ARG A 303 2.24 -20.56 0.72
N THR A 304 2.30 -19.32 1.20
CA THR A 304 2.64 -18.15 0.35
C THR A 304 4.05 -17.63 0.64
N VAL A 305 4.45 -17.60 1.91
CA VAL A 305 5.79 -17.19 2.31
C VAL A 305 6.78 -18.28 1.91
N GLU A 306 7.92 -17.89 1.35
CA GLU A 306 8.93 -18.85 0.92
C GLU A 306 9.45 -19.70 2.08
N ALA A 307 9.64 -21.00 1.83
CA ALA A 307 10.07 -21.95 2.86
C ALA A 307 11.38 -21.54 3.57
N GLN A 308 12.30 -20.88 2.85
CA GLN A 308 13.55 -20.37 3.42
C GLN A 308 13.35 -19.25 4.45
N VAL A 309 12.32 -18.42 4.26
CA VAL A 309 11.97 -17.35 5.20
C VAL A 309 11.27 -17.96 6.41
N LEU A 310 10.32 -18.87 6.20
CA LEU A 310 9.62 -19.58 7.29
C LEU A 310 10.58 -20.35 8.22
N ARG A 311 11.70 -20.87 7.71
CA ARG A 311 12.71 -21.54 8.57
C ARG A 311 13.44 -20.60 9.54
N ARG A 312 13.33 -19.29 9.34
CA ARG A 312 14.03 -18.26 10.15
C ARG A 312 13.08 -17.49 11.06
N THR A 313 11.80 -17.79 10.99
CA THR A 313 10.80 -17.19 11.87
C THR A 313 10.75 -17.93 13.19
N ASN A 314 10.36 -17.22 14.23
CA ASN A 314 9.93 -17.81 15.48
C ASN A 314 8.59 -18.54 15.24
N ASP A 315 8.48 -19.79 15.70
CA ASP A 315 7.24 -20.55 15.65
C ASP A 315 6.33 -20.14 16.82
N TYR A 316 5.73 -18.94 16.70
CA TYR A 316 4.90 -18.39 17.76
C TYR A 316 3.65 -19.26 18.02
N PRO A 317 3.28 -19.51 19.29
CA PRO A 317 2.07 -20.24 19.64
C PRO A 317 0.81 -19.45 19.28
N ASP A 318 -0.36 -20.09 19.42
CA ASP A 318 -1.63 -19.38 19.28
C ASP A 318 -1.77 -18.35 20.41
N ASN A 319 -2.06 -17.10 20.04
CA ASN A 319 -2.19 -16.00 20.99
C ASN A 319 -3.53 -15.28 20.78
N ALA A 320 -4.61 -15.90 21.27
CA ALA A 320 -5.96 -15.38 21.14
C ALA A 320 -6.16 -14.02 21.86
N ALA A 321 -5.43 -13.78 22.95
CA ALA A 321 -5.49 -12.52 23.70
C ALA A 321 -4.94 -11.34 22.87
N ALA A 322 -3.69 -11.45 22.38
CA ALA A 322 -3.10 -10.43 21.52
C ALA A 322 -3.91 -10.23 20.23
N ARG A 323 -4.42 -11.31 19.64
CA ARG A 323 -5.27 -11.24 18.44
C ARG A 323 -6.53 -10.43 18.72
N THR A 324 -7.24 -10.71 19.81
CA THR A 324 -8.44 -9.96 20.21
C THR A 324 -8.13 -8.48 20.39
N GLU A 325 -7.03 -8.17 21.05
CA GLU A 325 -6.60 -6.80 21.29
C GLU A 325 -6.26 -6.06 19.98
N VAL A 326 -5.54 -6.70 19.06
CA VAL A 326 -5.26 -6.13 17.73
C VAL A 326 -6.54 -5.86 16.95
N MET A 327 -7.54 -6.74 17.01
CA MET A 327 -8.83 -6.50 16.33
C MET A 327 -9.58 -5.32 16.94
N ARG A 328 -9.58 -5.18 18.28
CA ARG A 328 -10.17 -4.03 18.96
C ARG A 328 -9.48 -2.72 18.53
N LEU A 329 -8.15 -2.68 18.56
CA LEU A 329 -7.37 -1.50 18.15
C LEU A 329 -7.56 -1.15 16.68
N ARG A 330 -7.63 -2.16 15.80
CA ARG A 330 -7.98 -1.96 14.39
C ARG A 330 -9.33 -1.26 14.24
N ASP A 331 -10.35 -1.73 14.95
CA ASP A 331 -11.70 -1.18 14.87
C ASP A 331 -11.74 0.26 15.43
N GLU A 332 -11.02 0.54 16.52
CA GLU A 332 -10.89 1.92 17.04
C GLU A 332 -10.13 2.86 16.09
N ILE A 333 -9.13 2.37 15.35
CA ILE A 333 -8.45 3.16 14.32
C ILE A 333 -9.42 3.50 13.18
N ILE A 334 -10.26 2.56 12.76
CA ILE A 334 -11.28 2.81 11.72
C ILE A 334 -12.22 3.93 12.17
N GLU A 335 -12.78 3.82 13.38
CA GLU A 335 -13.68 4.86 13.91
C GLU A 335 -12.96 6.20 14.13
N THR A 336 -11.69 6.17 14.55
CA THR A 336 -10.86 7.39 14.66
C THR A 336 -10.71 8.08 13.32
N LEU A 337 -10.40 7.33 12.26
CA LEU A 337 -10.26 7.87 10.90
C LEU A 337 -11.59 8.38 10.33
N HIS A 338 -12.70 7.70 10.62
CA HIS A 338 -14.04 8.16 10.22
C HIS A 338 -14.40 9.53 10.81
N ALA A 339 -13.96 9.84 12.04
CA ALA A 339 -14.16 11.15 12.64
C ALA A 339 -13.50 12.30 11.82
N PHE A 340 -12.55 11.98 10.95
CA PHE A 340 -11.92 12.90 10.00
C PHE A 340 -12.50 12.82 8.59
N GLY A 341 -13.59 12.07 8.39
CA GLY A 341 -14.22 11.85 7.09
C GLY A 341 -13.41 10.94 6.17
N ALA A 342 -12.61 10.04 6.72
CA ALA A 342 -11.81 9.12 5.92
C ALA A 342 -12.69 8.19 5.07
N VAL A 343 -12.21 7.88 3.88
CA VAL A 343 -12.72 6.80 3.03
C VAL A 343 -11.71 5.66 2.96
N HIS A 344 -12.14 4.51 2.42
CA HIS A 344 -11.34 3.29 2.45
C HIS A 344 -11.31 2.61 1.09
N LEU A 345 -10.13 2.09 0.75
CA LEU A 345 -9.98 1.08 -0.30
C LEU A 345 -10.14 -0.32 0.30
N GLN A 346 -10.19 -1.36 -0.53
CA GLN A 346 -10.25 -2.75 -0.06
C GLN A 346 -11.36 -3.01 0.99
N ILE A 347 -12.51 -2.34 0.84
CA ILE A 347 -13.57 -2.25 1.86
C ILE A 347 -13.98 -3.63 2.36
N GLY A 348 -14.29 -4.53 1.43
CA GLY A 348 -14.63 -5.92 1.72
C GLY A 348 -15.76 -6.03 2.76
N ARG A 349 -15.49 -6.73 3.86
CA ARG A 349 -16.38 -6.85 5.03
C ARG A 349 -15.86 -6.13 6.26
N LEU A 350 -14.66 -5.55 6.16
CA LEU A 350 -13.96 -4.97 7.30
C LEU A 350 -14.50 -3.58 7.58
N TYR A 351 -14.48 -2.72 6.55
CA TYR A 351 -14.90 -1.34 6.71
C TYR A 351 -16.43 -1.25 6.62
N PRO A 352 -17.09 -0.51 7.50
CA PRO A 352 -18.54 -0.50 7.66
C PRO A 352 -19.25 0.41 6.63
N PHE A 353 -18.97 0.20 5.35
CA PHE A 353 -19.42 1.04 4.24
C PHE A 353 -20.93 1.28 4.19
N ALA A 354 -21.76 0.22 4.14
CA ALA A 354 -23.22 0.41 4.11
C ALA A 354 -23.80 1.02 5.39
N ARG A 355 -23.14 0.83 6.55
CA ARG A 355 -23.54 1.46 7.82
C ARG A 355 -23.38 2.98 7.74
N ASP A 356 -22.30 3.43 7.09
CA ASP A 356 -21.87 4.83 7.09
C ASP A 356 -22.38 5.64 5.89
N LEU A 357 -22.90 4.98 4.85
CA LEU A 357 -23.59 5.67 3.75
C LEU A 357 -24.87 6.35 4.24
N ALA A 358 -25.04 7.65 3.98
CA ALA A 358 -26.32 8.32 4.19
C ALA A 358 -27.46 7.69 3.35
N GLU A 359 -28.70 7.95 3.76
CA GLU A 359 -29.87 7.86 2.88
C GLU A 359 -29.91 9.13 2.03
N PRO A 360 -30.13 9.13 0.70
CA PRO A 360 -30.50 8.03 -0.23
C PRO A 360 -29.41 7.09 -0.83
N PRO A 361 -28.09 7.37 -0.83
CA PRO A 361 -27.10 6.51 -1.50
C PRO A 361 -27.15 5.03 -1.14
N ARG A 362 -27.41 4.73 0.15
CA ARG A 362 -27.55 3.36 0.65
C ARG A 362 -28.65 2.57 -0.05
N ASP A 363 -29.78 3.21 -0.33
CA ASP A 363 -30.94 2.56 -0.95
C ASP A 363 -30.69 2.26 -2.43
N VAL A 364 -30.01 3.17 -3.13
CA VAL A 364 -29.59 2.96 -4.52
C VAL A 364 -28.66 1.76 -4.62
N LEU A 365 -27.66 1.65 -3.74
CA LEU A 365 -26.74 0.51 -3.71
C LEU A 365 -27.47 -0.82 -3.45
N ARG A 366 -28.38 -0.84 -2.49
CA ARG A 366 -29.19 -2.04 -2.18
C ARG A 366 -30.13 -2.41 -3.32
N ALA A 367 -30.74 -1.43 -3.98
CA ALA A 367 -31.58 -1.66 -5.15
C ALA A 367 -30.75 -2.28 -6.29
N LEU A 368 -29.55 -1.76 -6.53
CA LEU A 368 -28.62 -2.32 -7.53
C LEU A 368 -28.26 -3.78 -7.19
N LYS A 369 -27.92 -4.07 -5.93
CA LYS A 369 -27.63 -5.45 -5.49
C LYS A 369 -28.81 -6.38 -5.74
N ARG A 370 -30.03 -5.98 -5.38
CA ARG A 370 -31.23 -6.80 -5.59
C ARG A 370 -31.52 -7.05 -7.07
N GLU A 371 -31.27 -6.07 -7.93
CA GLU A 371 -31.45 -6.23 -9.37
C GLU A 371 -30.42 -7.19 -9.98
N LEU A 372 -29.16 -7.07 -9.59
CA LEU A 372 -28.07 -7.86 -10.17
C LEU A 372 -27.92 -9.26 -9.56
N ASP A 373 -28.34 -9.43 -8.31
CA ASP A 373 -28.20 -10.66 -7.54
C ASP A 373 -29.31 -10.79 -6.48
N PRO A 374 -30.57 -11.04 -6.91
CA PRO A 374 -31.74 -11.08 -6.02
C PRO A 374 -31.66 -12.19 -4.96
N GLU A 375 -30.88 -13.24 -5.23
CA GLU A 375 -30.69 -14.37 -4.32
C GLU A 375 -29.44 -14.23 -3.42
N GLY A 376 -28.67 -13.15 -3.55
CA GLY A 376 -27.49 -12.89 -2.72
C GLY A 376 -26.36 -13.91 -2.90
N ARG A 377 -26.18 -14.48 -4.10
CA ARG A 377 -25.20 -15.52 -4.40
C ARG A 377 -23.77 -14.97 -4.57
N VAL A 378 -23.64 -13.72 -5.00
CA VAL A 378 -22.36 -13.09 -5.36
C VAL A 378 -21.76 -12.38 -4.14
N ASN A 379 -20.74 -13.00 -3.57
CA ASN A 379 -19.92 -12.49 -2.44
C ASN A 379 -20.74 -11.88 -1.27
N PRO A 380 -21.67 -12.63 -0.66
CA PRO A 380 -22.60 -12.10 0.36
C PRO A 380 -21.89 -11.46 1.56
N GLY A 381 -22.44 -10.36 2.04
CA GLY A 381 -21.93 -9.56 3.16
C GLY A 381 -20.83 -8.55 2.79
N ALA A 382 -20.24 -8.64 1.59
CA ALA A 382 -19.30 -7.63 1.12
C ALA A 382 -20.01 -6.28 0.96
N LEU A 383 -19.36 -5.20 1.38
CA LEU A 383 -19.91 -3.85 1.47
C LEU A 383 -21.12 -3.72 2.44
N GLY A 384 -21.46 -4.77 3.19
CA GLY A 384 -22.70 -4.84 3.97
C GLY A 384 -23.95 -5.13 3.13
N LEU A 385 -23.78 -5.78 1.98
CA LEU A 385 -24.82 -6.17 1.02
C LEU A 385 -25.25 -7.64 1.09
#